data_AF-A0A972R4M5-F1
#
_entry.id   AF-A0A972R4M5-F1
#
_cell.length_a   1.000
_cell.length_b   1.000
_cell.length_c   1.000
_cell.angle_alpha   90.00
_cell.angle_beta   90.00
_cell.angle_gamma   90.00
#
_symmetry.space_group_name_H-M   'P 1'
#
loop_
_entity.id
_entity.type
_entity.pdbx_description
1 polymer ?
#
loop_
_entity_poly.entity_id
_entity_poly.type
_entity_poly.pdbx_seq_one_letter_code
_entity_poly.pdbx_strand_id
1 'polypeptide(L)'
;MEEVYYLESLTNDRLRDEVGDIALVAAEDRVSGHGATPVMAAFTHIGLESRFSDGRFGVYYASRTLSTAIAETRYHRTAFLRYTQEDPGEIDMRAYIGNVLQPLHNVRPAVYDYLHEPNNWNPS
;
A
#
# COMPACT_ATOMS: atom_id res chain seq x y z
N MET A 1 -23.90 5.17 -11.15
CA MET A 1 -23.59 4.18 -10.08
C MET A 1 -22.43 4.64 -9.21
N GLU A 2 -21.53 5.48 -9.74
CA GLU A 2 -20.37 6.05 -9.03
C GLU A 2 -20.70 7.25 -8.12
N GLU A 3 -21.63 8.12 -8.53
CA GLU A 3 -22.07 9.28 -7.73
C GLU A 3 -22.73 8.90 -6.39
N VAL A 4 -23.45 7.77 -6.37
CA VAL A 4 -24.13 7.28 -5.16
C VAL A 4 -23.11 6.81 -4.12
N TYR A 5 -22.04 6.14 -4.55
CA TYR A 5 -21.00 5.64 -3.65
C TYR A 5 -20.14 6.77 -3.08
N TYR A 6 -19.85 7.81 -3.87
CA TYR A 6 -19.15 9.01 -3.40
C TYR A 6 -19.98 9.83 -2.39
N LEU A 7 -21.29 9.99 -2.64
CA LEU A 7 -22.19 10.66 -1.72
C LEU A 7 -22.40 9.86 -0.42
N GLU A 8 -22.47 8.53 -0.52
CA GLU A 8 -22.60 7.64 0.62
C GLU A 8 -21.32 7.58 1.45
N SER A 9 -20.14 7.57 0.82
CA SER A 9 -18.86 7.62 1.55
C SER A 9 -18.60 8.96 2.24
N LEU A 10 -19.09 10.08 1.71
CA LEU A 10 -18.97 11.38 2.39
C LEU A 10 -19.76 11.45 3.70
N THR A 11 -20.84 10.69 3.83
CA THR A 11 -21.79 10.80 4.96
C THR A 11 -21.73 9.64 5.94
N ASN A 12 -21.12 8.51 5.57
CA ASN A 12 -21.08 7.31 6.39
C ASN A 12 -19.67 7.07 6.95
N ASP A 13 -19.49 7.45 8.21
CA ASP A 13 -18.23 7.32 8.96
C ASP A 13 -17.63 5.91 8.89
N ARG A 14 -18.47 4.87 8.86
CA ARG A 14 -18.03 3.46 8.78
C ARG A 14 -17.51 3.07 7.39
N LEU A 15 -18.06 3.67 6.32
CA LEU A 15 -17.56 3.49 4.96
C LEU A 15 -16.28 4.30 4.71
N ARG A 16 -16.12 5.49 5.34
CA ARG A 16 -14.85 6.22 5.29
C ARG A 16 -13.70 5.44 5.92
N ASP A 17 -13.94 4.80 7.06
CA ASP A 17 -12.92 3.99 7.73
C ASP A 17 -12.52 2.75 6.91
N GLU A 18 -13.45 2.15 6.16
CA GLU A 18 -13.17 0.97 5.32
C GLU A 18 -12.55 1.32 3.94
N VAL A 19 -12.83 2.52 3.41
CA VAL A 19 -12.42 2.96 2.06
C VAL A 19 -11.20 3.89 2.08
N GLY A 20 -10.90 4.49 3.23
CA GLY A 20 -9.89 5.56 3.37
C GLY A 20 -10.35 6.88 2.71
N ASP A 21 -9.47 7.87 2.66
CA ASP A 21 -9.80 9.16 2.05
C ASP A 21 -9.60 9.12 0.52
N ILE A 22 -10.67 8.79 -0.20
CA ILE A 22 -10.67 8.70 -1.68
C ILE A 22 -10.31 10.03 -2.36
N ALA A 23 -10.44 11.17 -1.66
CA ALA A 23 -10.06 12.47 -2.20
C ALA A 23 -8.55 12.61 -2.36
N LEU A 24 -7.75 11.75 -1.71
CA LEU A 24 -6.29 11.68 -1.89
C LEU A 24 -5.89 11.18 -3.28
N VAL A 25 -6.79 10.52 -4.00
CA VAL A 25 -6.55 10.03 -5.37
C VAL A 25 -7.29 10.94 -6.35
N ALA A 26 -6.59 11.41 -7.38
CA ALA A 26 -7.18 12.18 -8.47
C ALA A 26 -8.32 11.39 -9.13
N ALA A 27 -9.38 12.07 -9.56
CA ALA A 27 -10.60 11.40 -10.01
C ALA A 27 -10.34 10.45 -11.20
N GLU A 28 -9.44 10.86 -12.09
CA GLU A 28 -8.97 10.13 -13.26
C GLU A 28 -8.15 8.86 -12.93
N ASP A 29 -7.55 8.79 -11.75
CA ASP A 29 -6.71 7.67 -11.29
C ASP A 29 -7.48 6.67 -10.42
N ARG A 30 -8.74 6.98 -10.08
CA ARG A 30 -9.59 6.09 -9.28
C ARG A 30 -10.04 4.90 -10.11
N VAL A 31 -9.78 3.70 -9.59
CA VAL A 31 -10.26 2.45 -10.20
C VAL A 31 -11.38 1.84 -9.36
N SER A 32 -12.38 1.30 -10.03
CA SER A 32 -13.52 0.60 -9.43
C SER A 32 -13.76 -0.76 -10.09
N GLY A 33 -14.50 -1.64 -9.41
CA GLY A 33 -14.78 -3.00 -9.87
C GLY A 33 -13.99 -4.09 -9.12
N HIS A 34 -14.06 -5.32 -9.64
CA HIS A 34 -13.50 -6.48 -8.95
C HIS A 34 -11.98 -6.37 -8.79
N GLY A 35 -11.50 -6.47 -7.55
CA GLY A 35 -10.08 -6.37 -7.22
C GLY A 35 -9.54 -4.95 -7.06
N ALA A 36 -10.35 -3.91 -7.30
CA ALA A 36 -9.92 -2.51 -7.16
C ALA A 36 -9.70 -2.08 -5.70
N THR A 37 -10.55 -2.56 -4.78
CA THR A 37 -10.49 -2.18 -3.35
C THR A 37 -9.10 -2.32 -2.72
N PRO A 38 -8.42 -3.49 -2.77
CA PRO A 38 -7.09 -3.63 -2.16
C PRO A 38 -6.02 -2.76 -2.82
N VAL A 39 -6.17 -2.39 -4.09
CA VAL A 39 -5.27 -1.47 -4.79
C VAL A 39 -5.51 -0.04 -4.29
N MET A 40 -6.77 0.41 -4.30
CA MET A 40 -7.16 1.75 -3.85
C MET A 40 -6.86 1.99 -2.37
N ALA A 41 -6.96 0.96 -1.53
CA ALA A 41 -6.65 1.05 -0.10
C ALA A 41 -5.22 1.55 0.16
N ALA A 42 -4.24 1.14 -0.66
CA ALA A 42 -2.84 1.54 -0.51
C ALA A 42 -2.61 3.04 -0.74
N PHE A 43 -3.52 3.73 -1.43
CA PHE A 43 -3.42 5.16 -1.75
C PHE A 43 -4.30 6.04 -0.86
N THR A 44 -5.22 5.44 -0.12
CA THR A 44 -6.26 6.14 0.66
C THR A 44 -6.04 6.04 2.18
N HIS A 45 -5.21 5.09 2.62
CA HIS A 45 -4.82 4.90 4.03
C HIS A 45 -3.37 5.36 4.22
N ILE A 46 -3.20 6.65 4.50
CA ILE A 46 -1.88 7.30 4.65
C ILE A 46 -1.52 7.55 6.13
N GLY A 47 -0.36 8.17 6.39
CA GLY A 47 0.08 8.56 7.74
C GLY A 47 1.17 7.68 8.35
N LEU A 48 1.59 6.61 7.67
CA LEU A 48 2.76 5.82 8.04
C LEU A 48 3.88 6.07 7.04
N GLU A 49 5.04 6.46 7.56
CA GLU A 49 6.27 6.53 6.78
C GLU A 49 6.68 5.14 6.29
N SER A 50 7.21 5.08 5.08
CA SER A 50 7.75 3.86 4.46
C SER A 50 8.94 4.24 3.58
N ARG A 51 9.60 3.23 2.98
CA ARG A 51 10.82 3.45 2.18
C ARG A 51 10.68 4.55 1.11
N PHE A 52 9.54 4.58 0.42
CA PHE A 52 9.28 5.51 -0.68
C PHE A 52 8.15 6.51 -0.38
N SER A 53 7.81 6.73 0.89
CA SER A 53 6.82 7.75 1.26
C SER A 53 7.09 8.28 2.66
N ASP A 54 7.00 9.59 2.81
CA ASP A 54 7.04 10.30 4.09
C ASP A 54 5.68 10.27 4.82
N GLY A 55 4.78 9.39 4.41
CA GLY A 55 3.46 9.23 4.99
C GLY A 55 2.43 10.25 4.51
N ARG A 56 2.80 11.26 3.72
CA ARG A 56 1.86 12.25 3.17
C ARG A 56 1.08 11.73 1.95
N PHE A 57 1.51 10.62 1.37
CA PHE A 57 0.83 9.94 0.27
C PHE A 57 0.96 8.42 0.40
N GLY A 58 0.00 7.69 -0.16
CA GLY A 58 -0.01 6.24 -0.11
C GLY A 58 0.83 5.60 -1.21
N VAL A 59 1.33 4.39 -0.96
CA VAL A 59 2.19 3.64 -1.88
C VAL A 59 1.75 2.18 -1.92
N TYR A 60 1.57 1.66 -3.14
CA TYR A 60 1.32 0.24 -3.36
C TYR A 60 2.64 -0.52 -3.53
N TYR A 61 3.00 -1.34 -2.53
CA TYR A 61 4.17 -2.21 -2.59
C TYR A 61 3.82 -3.58 -3.16
N ALA A 62 4.57 -4.00 -4.18
CA ALA A 62 4.44 -5.32 -4.78
C ALA A 62 5.80 -5.89 -5.20
N SER A 63 5.88 -7.21 -5.26
CA SER A 63 7.06 -7.94 -5.73
C SER A 63 6.77 -8.67 -7.04
N ARG A 64 7.84 -9.06 -7.74
CA ARG A 64 7.75 -9.86 -8.98
C ARG A 64 7.33 -11.31 -8.74
N THR A 65 7.54 -11.82 -7.52
CA THR A 65 7.26 -13.20 -7.16
C THR A 65 6.52 -13.26 -5.83
N LEU A 66 5.62 -14.23 -5.70
CA LEU A 66 4.85 -14.44 -4.46
C LEU A 66 5.77 -14.73 -3.27
N SER A 67 6.83 -15.50 -3.45
CA SER A 67 7.80 -15.82 -2.39
C SER A 67 8.47 -14.57 -1.82
N THR A 68 8.83 -13.59 -2.66
CA THR A 68 9.40 -12.32 -2.20
C THR A 68 8.35 -11.49 -1.44
N ALA A 69 7.10 -11.40 -1.92
CA ALA A 69 6.04 -10.69 -1.20
C ALA A 69 5.82 -11.28 0.21
N ILE A 70 5.81 -12.61 0.32
CA ILE A 70 5.67 -13.30 1.60
C ILE A 70 6.87 -13.01 2.52
N ALA A 71 8.09 -13.06 1.98
CA ALA A 71 9.30 -12.80 2.77
C ALA A 71 9.34 -11.36 3.32
N GLU A 72 9.04 -10.35 2.49
CA GLU A 72 8.98 -8.95 2.90
C GLU A 72 7.87 -8.71 3.94
N THR A 73 6.67 -9.27 3.70
CA THR A 73 5.55 -9.17 4.63
C THR A 73 5.91 -9.77 5.99
N ARG A 74 6.54 -10.95 6.00
CA ARG A 74 7.00 -11.61 7.23
C ARG A 74 8.05 -10.76 7.94
N TYR A 75 9.02 -10.20 7.22
CA TYR A 75 10.06 -9.36 7.82
C TYR A 75 9.46 -8.16 8.55
N HIS A 76 8.61 -7.39 7.87
CA HIS A 76 7.99 -6.20 8.46
C HIS A 76 6.99 -6.51 9.58
N ARG A 77 6.17 -7.55 9.43
CA ARG A 77 5.28 -8.01 10.50
C ARG A 77 6.07 -8.47 11.72
N THR A 78 7.14 -9.24 11.52
CA THR A 78 8.01 -9.67 12.63
C THR A 78 8.63 -8.46 13.34
N ALA A 79 9.11 -7.46 12.60
CA ALA A 79 9.67 -6.25 13.19
C ALA A 79 8.62 -5.50 14.03
N PHE A 80 7.40 -5.32 13.51
CA PHE A 80 6.29 -4.67 14.21
C PHE A 80 5.87 -5.42 15.48
N LEU A 81 5.59 -6.73 15.38
CA LEU A 81 5.14 -7.54 16.51
C LEU A 81 6.21 -7.62 17.61
N ARG A 82 7.50 -7.68 17.24
CA ARG A 82 8.60 -7.63 18.22
C ARG A 82 8.69 -6.26 18.90
N TYR A 83 8.40 -5.18 18.18
CA TYR A 83 8.39 -3.83 18.75
C TYR A 83 7.27 -3.66 19.79
N THR A 84 6.08 -4.22 19.53
CA THR A 84 4.94 -4.15 20.48
C THR A 84 4.92 -5.27 21.52
N GLN A 85 5.86 -6.22 21.47
CA GLN A 85 5.97 -7.37 22.38
C GLN A 85 4.72 -8.27 22.37
N GLU A 86 4.12 -8.49 21.19
CA GLU A 86 2.98 -9.40 21.08
C GLU A 86 3.36 -10.85 21.47
N ASP A 87 2.37 -11.56 22.02
CA ASP A 87 2.47 -13.00 22.26
C ASP A 87 2.56 -13.78 20.94
N PRO A 88 3.11 -15.01 20.96
CA PRO A 88 3.12 -15.88 19.79
C PRO A 88 1.71 -16.12 19.24
N GLY A 89 1.54 -15.94 17.93
CA GLY A 89 0.25 -16.12 17.26
C GLY A 89 0.39 -16.34 15.77
N GLU A 90 -0.76 -16.52 15.12
CA GLU A 90 -0.86 -16.71 13.67
C GLU A 90 -1.57 -15.50 13.05
N ILE A 91 -1.13 -15.10 11.86
CA ILE A 91 -1.72 -14.01 11.09
C ILE A 91 -2.09 -14.55 9.71
N ASP A 92 -3.38 -14.57 9.41
CA ASP A 92 -3.88 -14.89 8.08
C ASP A 92 -3.89 -13.64 7.19
N MET A 93 -3.30 -13.77 6.01
CA MET A 93 -3.24 -12.68 5.03
C MET A 93 -3.64 -13.18 3.64
N ARG A 94 -4.23 -12.28 2.85
CA ARG A 94 -4.51 -12.52 1.43
C ARG A 94 -3.37 -11.98 0.58
N ALA A 95 -2.92 -12.77 -0.40
CA ALA A 95 -2.03 -12.31 -1.45
C ALA A 95 -2.84 -11.92 -2.68
N TYR A 96 -2.65 -10.69 -3.16
CA TYR A 96 -3.26 -10.21 -4.39
C TYR A 96 -2.25 -10.32 -5.54
N ILE A 97 -2.63 -11.04 -6.59
CA ILE A 97 -1.80 -11.22 -7.78
C ILE A 97 -2.39 -10.34 -8.89
N GLY A 98 -1.56 -9.45 -9.43
CA GLY A 98 -1.95 -8.51 -10.46
C GLY A 98 -0.90 -8.42 -11.57
N ASN A 99 -1.33 -7.90 -12.71
CA ASN A 99 -0.45 -7.61 -13.84
C ASN A 99 -0.26 -6.10 -13.95
N VAL A 100 1.00 -5.68 -14.08
CA VAL A 100 1.32 -4.28 -14.38
C VAL A 100 1.14 -4.07 -15.88
N LEU A 101 0.20 -3.21 -16.25
CA LEU A 101 -0.15 -2.97 -17.65
C LEU A 101 0.60 -1.78 -18.27
N GLN A 102 1.08 -0.85 -17.44
CA GLN A 102 1.77 0.37 -17.87
C GLN A 102 3.27 0.28 -17.61
N PRO A 103 4.11 0.97 -18.41
CA PRO A 103 5.53 1.08 -18.11
C PRO A 103 5.79 1.70 -16.74
N LEU A 104 6.81 1.19 -16.03
CA LEU A 104 7.27 1.74 -14.75
C LEU A 104 8.65 2.38 -14.90
N HIS A 105 8.93 3.38 -14.08
CA HIS A 105 10.27 3.95 -13.97
C HIS A 105 11.27 2.89 -13.48
N ASN A 106 12.36 2.71 -14.23
CA ASN A 106 13.40 1.76 -13.87
C ASN A 106 14.44 2.42 -12.96
N VAL A 107 14.29 2.23 -11.66
CA VAL A 107 15.22 2.74 -10.64
C VAL A 107 16.36 1.79 -10.30
N ARG A 108 16.61 0.73 -11.08
CA ARG A 108 17.72 -0.23 -10.86
C ARG A 108 19.13 0.24 -11.29
N PRO A 109 19.32 1.20 -12.22
CA PRO A 109 20.66 1.67 -12.57
C PRO A 109 21.41 2.30 -11.39
N ALA A 110 22.75 2.24 -11.41
CA ALA A 110 23.63 2.66 -10.30
C ALA A 110 23.44 4.11 -9.83
N VAL A 111 22.94 5.00 -10.70
CA VAL A 111 22.60 6.38 -10.33
C VAL A 111 21.55 6.46 -9.21
N TYR A 112 20.77 5.40 -9.02
CA TYR A 112 19.72 5.28 -8.01
C TYR A 112 20.10 4.33 -6.86
N ASP A 113 21.36 3.94 -6.70
CA ASP A 113 21.76 2.99 -5.65
C ASP A 113 21.38 3.46 -4.24
N TYR A 114 21.35 4.79 -4.02
CA TYR A 114 20.91 5.40 -2.77
C TYR A 114 19.45 5.04 -2.40
N LEU A 115 18.59 4.72 -3.38
CA LEU A 115 17.20 4.28 -3.16
C LEU A 115 17.11 2.83 -2.64
N HIS A 116 18.17 2.03 -2.83
CA HIS A 116 18.20 0.60 -2.51
C HIS A 116 18.99 0.29 -1.23
N GLU A 117 19.44 1.31 -0.50
CA GLU A 117 20.13 1.14 0.77
C GLU A 117 19.21 0.47 1.80
N PRO A 118 19.50 -0.76 2.26
CA PRO A 118 18.53 -1.57 3.00
C PRO A 118 18.14 -0.96 4.36
N ASN A 119 19.05 -0.23 5.00
CA ASN A 119 18.84 0.39 6.30
C ASN A 119 18.48 1.88 6.21
N ASN A 120 18.43 2.44 5.00
CA ASN A 120 17.99 3.82 4.80
C ASN A 120 16.47 3.81 4.58
N TRP A 121 15.77 4.44 5.53
CA TRP A 121 14.31 4.60 5.53
C TRP A 121 13.91 6.05 5.31
N ASN A 122 14.86 6.92 4.94
CA ASN A 122 14.51 8.28 4.58
C ASN A 122 13.66 8.24 3.30
N PRO A 123 12.50 8.92 3.31
CA PRO A 123 11.65 8.99 2.15
C PRO A 123 12.40 9.65 0.99
N SER A 124 12.29 9.04 -0.19
CA SER A 124 13.03 9.42 -1.40
C SER A 124 12.17 10.14 -2.42
#